data_AF-A0A935JIX8-F1
#
_entry.id   AF-A0A935JIX8-F1
#
_cell.length_a   1.000
_cell.length_b   1.000
_cell.length_c   1.000
_cell.angle_alpha   90.00
_cell.angle_beta   90.00
_cell.angle_gamma   90.00
#
_symmetry.space_group_name_H-M   'P 1'
#
loop_
_entity.id
_entity.type
_entity.pdbx_description
1 polymer ?
#
loop_
_entity_poly.entity_id
_entity_poly.type
_entity_poly.pdbx_seq_one_letter_code
_entity_poly.pdbx_strand_id
1 'polypeptide(L)'
;MKSLLCLIFAALILSFLSGCTSTPKPPIAQLSLNVQKNVNPRVNEKRESESRPIVIRVYELKSLATFNESDFFSVRDHYKEVLSNELLNSEEFYLVPNQKLRLTRPLNLDTRYIGVVAAFREIETAQWRASTAVPVDERFS
;
A
#
# COMPACT_ATOMS: atom_id res chain seq x y z
N MET A 1 -57.07 28.93 5.67
CA MET A 1 -56.15 28.93 6.82
C MET A 1 -55.55 27.55 7.12
N LYS A 2 -56.33 26.46 7.19
CA LYS A 2 -55.83 25.09 7.45
C LYS A 2 -54.83 24.57 6.39
N SER A 3 -55.08 24.85 5.11
CA SER A 3 -54.18 24.46 4.00
C SER A 3 -52.87 25.25 3.98
N LEU A 4 -52.87 26.50 4.47
CA LEU A 4 -51.68 27.34 4.55
C LEU A 4 -50.80 26.92 5.73
N LEU A 5 -51.42 26.54 6.86
CA LEU A 5 -50.74 26.00 8.03
C LEU A 5 -50.06 24.65 7.73
N CYS A 6 -50.68 23.81 6.89
CA CYS A 6 -50.14 22.52 6.46
C CYS A 6 -48.91 22.66 5.53
N LEU A 7 -48.93 23.65 4.63
CA LEU A 7 -47.80 23.99 3.75
C LEU A 7 -46.59 24.53 4.53
N ILE A 8 -46.83 25.34 5.58
CA ILE A 8 -45.77 25.86 6.46
C ILE A 8 -45.16 24.73 7.30
N PHE A 9 -45.97 23.78 7.78
CA PHE A 9 -45.48 22.62 8.53
C PHE A 9 -44.66 21.66 7.65
N ALA A 10 -45.05 21.46 6.39
CA ALA A 10 -44.31 20.64 5.42
C ALA A 10 -42.96 21.28 5.04
N ALA A 11 -42.90 22.60 4.91
CA ALA A 11 -41.67 23.34 4.60
C ALA A 11 -40.67 23.34 5.78
N LEU A 12 -41.15 23.28 7.03
CA LEU A 12 -40.30 23.26 8.22
C LEU A 12 -39.61 21.90 8.44
N ILE A 13 -40.21 20.81 7.97
CA ILE A 13 -39.67 19.44 8.06
C ILE A 13 -38.53 19.20 7.06
N LEU A 14 -38.53 19.90 5.91
CA LEU A 14 -37.46 19.77 4.90
C LEU A 14 -36.14 20.45 5.30
N SER A 15 -36.18 21.36 6.28
CA SER A 15 -35.01 22.14 6.73
C SER A 15 -34.12 21.43 7.75
N PHE A 16 -34.46 20.19 8.14
CA PHE A 16 -33.71 19.41 9.16
C PHE A 16 -32.78 18.33 8.58
N LEU A 17 -32.60 18.24 7.25
CA LEU A 17 -31.68 17.27 6.62
C LEU A 17 -30.27 17.82 6.35
N SER A 18 -29.77 18.74 7.17
CA SER A 18 -28.34 19.11 7.17
C SER A 18 -27.52 18.01 7.86
N GLY A 19 -27.41 16.85 7.24
CA GLY A 19 -26.50 15.80 7.66
C GLY A 19 -25.05 16.20 7.34
N CYS A 20 -24.24 16.47 8.36
CA CYS A 20 -22.80 16.57 8.20
C CYS A 20 -22.23 15.19 7.86
N THR A 21 -21.96 14.93 6.59
CA THR A 21 -21.20 13.74 6.18
C THR A 21 -19.73 13.98 6.53
N SER A 22 -19.22 13.35 7.59
CA SER A 22 -17.78 13.36 7.88
C SER A 22 -17.11 12.33 6.98
N THR A 23 -16.34 12.79 6.01
CA THR A 23 -15.55 11.89 5.16
C THR A 23 -14.47 11.19 6.00
N PRO A 24 -14.33 9.85 5.90
CA PRO A 24 -13.28 9.12 6.60
C PRO A 24 -11.90 9.66 6.21
N LYS A 25 -11.04 9.91 7.21
CA LYS A 25 -9.68 10.38 6.96
C LYS A 25 -8.78 9.17 6.63
N PRO A 26 -8.00 9.22 5.54
CA PRO A 26 -7.11 8.12 5.21
C PRO A 26 -6.02 7.91 6.27
N PRO A 27 -5.67 6.64 6.58
CA PRO A 27 -4.57 6.36 7.49
C PRO A 27 -3.24 6.85 6.90
N ILE A 28 -2.34 7.34 7.75
CA ILE A 28 -1.01 7.81 7.33
C ILE A 28 0.01 6.74 7.67
N ALA A 29 0.73 6.25 6.67
CA ALA A 29 1.82 5.30 6.85
C ALA A 29 3.18 6.01 6.81
N GLN A 30 4.11 5.49 7.62
CA GLN A 30 5.53 5.81 7.54
C GLN A 30 6.28 4.57 7.07
N LEU A 31 6.82 4.61 5.86
CA LEU A 31 7.60 3.53 5.28
C LEU A 31 9.09 3.86 5.39
N SER A 32 9.89 2.91 5.85
CA SER A 32 11.36 2.99 5.86
C SER A 32 11.95 1.81 5.10
N LEU A 33 12.53 2.06 3.93
CA LEU A 33 13.27 1.06 3.15
C LEU A 33 14.77 1.27 3.42
N ASN A 34 15.40 0.27 4.01
CA ASN A 34 16.82 0.32 4.40
C ASN A 34 17.59 -0.75 3.62
N VAL A 35 18.34 -0.33 2.60
CA VAL A 35 19.10 -1.26 1.76
C VAL A 35 20.47 -1.52 2.37
N GLN A 36 20.77 -2.80 2.60
CA GLN A 36 22.03 -3.22 3.20
C GLN A 36 23.22 -3.02 2.23
N LYS A 37 24.42 -2.88 2.80
CA LYS A 37 25.66 -2.70 2.02
C LYS A 37 25.90 -3.81 1.01
N ASN A 38 25.56 -5.05 1.36
CA ASN A 38 25.85 -6.26 0.60
C ASN A 38 24.67 -6.74 -0.25
N VAL A 39 23.72 -5.87 -0.60
CA VAL A 39 22.60 -6.25 -1.46
C VAL A 39 23.07 -6.70 -2.85
N ASN A 40 22.46 -7.75 -3.39
CA ASN A 40 22.74 -8.33 -4.70
C ASN A 40 24.26 -8.43 -5.04
N PRO A 41 25.08 -9.10 -4.21
CA PRO A 41 26.53 -9.10 -4.36
C PRO A 41 26.95 -9.91 -5.58
N ARG A 42 27.78 -9.38 -6.46
CA ARG A 42 28.31 -10.06 -7.67
C ARG A 42 29.83 -10.06 -7.66
N VAL A 43 30.44 -11.16 -8.12
CA VAL A 43 31.88 -11.17 -8.40
C VAL A 43 32.13 -10.45 -9.73
N ASN A 44 32.94 -9.39 -9.70
CA ASN A 44 33.33 -8.65 -10.91
C ASN A 44 34.54 -9.31 -11.61
N GLU A 45 34.99 -8.74 -12.74
CA GLU A 45 36.12 -9.25 -13.53
C GLU A 45 37.43 -9.34 -12.74
N LYS A 46 37.59 -8.50 -11.69
CA LYS A 46 38.75 -8.49 -10.80
C LYS A 46 38.65 -9.51 -9.65
N ARG A 47 37.62 -10.37 -9.65
CA ARG A 47 37.32 -11.34 -8.58
C ARG A 47 36.98 -10.68 -7.23
N GLU A 48 36.45 -9.46 -7.26
CA GLU A 48 36.00 -8.73 -6.07
C GLU A 48 34.47 -8.78 -5.95
N SER A 49 33.96 -8.78 -4.72
CA SER A 49 32.52 -8.67 -4.47
C SER A 49 32.04 -7.23 -4.65
N GLU A 50 31.11 -7.03 -5.56
CA GLU A 50 30.49 -5.75 -5.88
C GLU A 50 28.97 -5.83 -5.65
N SER A 51 28.46 -4.99 -4.75
CA SER A 51 27.02 -4.89 -4.48
C SER A 51 26.30 -4.16 -5.62
N ARG A 52 25.13 -4.66 -6.00
CA ARG A 52 24.32 -4.08 -7.08
C ARG A 52 22.99 -3.54 -6.55
N PRO A 53 22.40 -2.54 -7.22
CA PRO A 53 21.10 -1.99 -6.82
C PRO A 53 19.98 -3.06 -6.75
N ILE A 54 18.90 -2.69 -6.08
CA ILE A 54 17.71 -3.51 -5.93
C ILE A 54 16.46 -2.72 -6.32
N VAL A 55 15.52 -3.40 -6.97
CA VAL A 55 14.17 -2.88 -7.22
C VAL A 55 13.24 -3.41 -6.13
N ILE A 56 12.53 -2.51 -5.47
CA ILE A 56 11.53 -2.84 -4.45
C ILE A 56 10.19 -2.28 -4.90
N ARG A 57 9.17 -3.12 -4.93
CA ARG A 57 7.77 -2.72 -5.16
C ARG A 57 6.99 -2.84 -3.86
N VAL A 58 6.26 -1.79 -3.53
CA VAL A 58 5.37 -1.71 -2.38
C VAL A 58 3.95 -1.72 -2.90
N TYR A 59 3.08 -2.49 -2.27
CA TYR A 59 1.68 -2.63 -2.64
C TYR A 59 0.80 -2.24 -1.46
N GLU A 60 -0.26 -1.51 -1.74
CA GLU A 60 -1.39 -1.37 -0.84
C GLU A 60 -2.44 -2.39 -1.22
N LEU A 61 -2.87 -3.21 -0.26
CA LEU A 61 -3.69 -4.38 -0.51
C LEU A 61 -4.92 -4.45 0.39
N LYS A 62 -6.04 -4.93 -0.15
CA LYS A 62 -7.26 -5.28 0.61
C LYS A 62 -7.12 -6.62 1.34
N SER A 63 -6.38 -7.55 0.75
CA SER A 63 -6.20 -8.94 1.19
C SER A 63 -4.80 -9.42 0.82
N LEU A 64 -4.31 -10.46 1.49
CA LEU A 64 -3.02 -11.10 1.19
C LEU A 64 -3.16 -12.44 0.46
N ALA A 65 -4.39 -12.90 0.17
CA ALA A 65 -4.62 -14.26 -0.35
C ALA A 65 -3.85 -14.50 -1.66
N THR A 66 -4.12 -13.70 -2.69
CA THR A 66 -3.43 -13.85 -3.97
C THR A 66 -1.96 -13.43 -3.87
N PHE A 67 -1.66 -12.39 -3.10
CA PHE A 67 -0.29 -11.91 -2.89
C PHE A 67 0.63 -12.98 -2.29
N ASN A 68 0.14 -13.81 -1.37
CA ASN A 68 0.92 -14.85 -0.71
C ASN A 68 1.00 -16.16 -1.53
N GLU A 69 -0.01 -16.45 -2.33
CA GLU A 69 -0.05 -17.69 -3.12
C GLU A 69 0.70 -17.57 -4.45
N SER A 70 0.79 -16.35 -4.99
CA SER A 70 1.42 -16.11 -6.29
C SER A 70 2.94 -16.26 -6.24
N ASP A 71 3.53 -16.71 -7.35
CA ASP A 71 4.98 -16.74 -7.55
C ASP A 71 5.56 -15.33 -7.75
N PHE A 72 6.90 -15.26 -7.71
CA PHE A 72 7.64 -13.99 -7.82
C PHE A 72 7.35 -13.23 -9.13
N PHE A 73 7.39 -13.89 -10.28
CA PHE A 73 7.24 -13.24 -11.58
C PHE A 73 5.81 -12.73 -11.77
N SER A 74 4.83 -13.52 -11.35
CA SER A 74 3.42 -13.16 -11.33
C SER A 74 3.18 -11.87 -10.54
N VAL A 75 3.65 -11.78 -9.29
CA VAL A 75 3.44 -10.57 -8.47
C VAL A 75 4.36 -9.41 -8.82
N ARG A 76 5.46 -9.63 -9.54
CA ARG A 76 6.40 -8.56 -9.91
C ARG A 76 6.02 -7.91 -11.24
N ASP A 77 5.83 -8.72 -12.27
CA ASP A 77 5.74 -8.27 -13.66
C ASP A 77 4.28 -8.16 -14.14
N HIS A 78 3.38 -8.96 -13.56
CA HIS A 78 1.95 -9.04 -13.91
C HIS A 78 1.01 -8.69 -12.74
N TYR A 79 1.51 -7.86 -11.83
CA TYR A 79 0.87 -7.61 -10.55
C TYR A 79 -0.54 -7.03 -10.64
N LYS A 80 -0.85 -6.24 -11.68
CA LYS A 80 -2.19 -5.64 -11.83
C LYS A 80 -3.23 -6.71 -12.14
N GLU A 81 -2.89 -7.61 -13.05
CA GLU A 81 -3.75 -8.70 -13.49
C GLU A 81 -3.87 -9.76 -12.39
N VAL A 82 -2.75 -10.11 -11.76
CA VAL A 82 -2.67 -11.14 -10.72
C VAL A 82 -3.39 -10.70 -9.45
N LEU A 83 -3.09 -9.50 -8.93
CA LEU A 83 -3.68 -9.03 -7.67
C LEU A 83 -5.07 -8.44 -7.86
N SER A 84 -5.39 -7.94 -9.06
CA SER A 84 -6.73 -7.53 -9.49
C SER A 84 -7.49 -6.70 -8.43
N ASN A 85 -8.58 -7.24 -7.88
CA ASN A 85 -9.41 -6.58 -6.88
C ASN A 85 -8.77 -6.44 -5.49
N GLU A 86 -7.70 -7.19 -5.20
CA GLU A 86 -6.94 -7.06 -3.96
C GLU A 86 -5.99 -5.85 -4.01
N LEU A 87 -5.58 -5.40 -5.20
CA LEU A 87 -4.67 -4.28 -5.38
C LEU A 87 -5.38 -2.93 -5.28
N LEU A 88 -4.88 -2.06 -4.42
CA LEU A 88 -5.34 -0.67 -4.28
C LEU A 88 -4.37 0.32 -4.90
N ASN A 89 -3.08 0.10 -4.67
CA ASN A 89 -2.01 0.96 -5.15
C ASN A 89 -0.70 0.18 -5.21
N SER A 90 0.25 0.66 -6.01
CA SER A 90 1.61 0.14 -6.02
C SER A 90 2.62 1.23 -6.37
N GLU A 91 3.79 1.21 -5.74
CA GLU A 91 4.92 2.08 -6.07
C GLU A 91 6.21 1.27 -6.17
N GLU A 92 7.08 1.63 -7.11
CA GLU A 92 8.34 0.95 -7.36
C GLU A 92 9.52 1.89 -7.08
N PHE A 93 10.56 1.35 -6.43
CA PHE A 93 11.76 2.07 -6.05
C PHE A 93 13.00 1.34 -6.55
N TYR A 94 13.88 2.08 -7.20
CA TYR A 94 15.24 1.65 -7.49
C TYR A 94 16.18 2.18 -6.41
N LEU A 95 16.77 1.30 -5.61
CA LEU A 95 17.59 1.67 -4.47
C LEU A 95 19.00 1.11 -4.59
N VAL A 96 20.00 1.95 -4.30
CA VAL A 96 21.42 1.55 -4.33
C VAL A 96 21.89 1.01 -2.97
N PRO A 97 23.01 0.27 -2.90
CA PRO A 97 23.55 -0.20 -1.63
C PRO A 97 23.75 0.93 -0.60
N ASN A 98 23.41 0.67 0.67
CA ASN A 98 23.39 1.64 1.78
C ASN A 98 22.32 2.74 1.72
N GLN A 99 21.49 2.79 0.67
CA GLN A 99 20.45 3.80 0.59
C GLN A 99 19.37 3.56 1.65
N LYS A 100 18.93 4.65 2.28
CA LYS A 100 17.77 4.68 3.18
C LYS A 100 16.73 5.60 2.58
N LEU A 101 15.53 5.08 2.32
CA LEU A 101 14.39 5.85 1.85
C LEU A 101 13.34 5.88 2.96
N ARG A 102 12.87 7.07 3.31
CA ARG A 102 11.76 7.29 4.25
C ARG A 102 10.64 8.02 3.54
N LEU A 103 9.43 7.49 3.62
CA LEU A 103 8.24 8.06 3.00
C LEU A 103 7.15 8.18 4.06
N THR A 104 6.45 9.30 4.04
CA THR A 104 5.23 9.52 4.83
C THR A 104 4.12 9.88 3.88
N ARG A 105 3.10 9.03 3.76
CA ARG A 105 2.03 9.18 2.77
C ARG A 105 0.68 8.73 3.34
N PRO A 106 -0.42 9.37 2.90
CA PRO A 106 -1.74 8.79 3.10
C PRO A 106 -1.85 7.49 2.29
N LEU A 107 -2.47 6.48 2.90
CA LEU A 107 -2.86 5.26 2.21
C LEU A 107 -4.26 5.41 1.62
N ASN A 108 -4.66 4.47 0.77
CA ASN A 108 -6.07 4.28 0.44
C ASN A 108 -6.86 3.91 1.71
N LEU A 109 -8.11 4.37 1.79
CA LEU A 109 -9.02 4.09 2.91
C LEU A 109 -9.29 2.60 3.08
N ASP A 110 -9.28 1.85 1.99
CA ASP A 110 -9.52 0.41 1.99
C ASP A 110 -8.24 -0.40 2.28
N THR A 111 -7.08 0.24 2.46
CA THR A 111 -5.81 -0.46 2.65
C THR A 111 -5.79 -1.19 3.98
N ARG A 112 -5.73 -2.53 3.91
CA ARG A 112 -5.64 -3.41 5.08
C ARG A 112 -4.24 -3.96 5.29
N TYR A 113 -3.46 -4.08 4.21
CA TYR A 113 -2.11 -4.60 4.25
C TYR A 113 -1.17 -3.79 3.37
N ILE A 114 0.09 -3.75 3.79
CA ILE A 114 1.21 -3.35 2.94
C ILE A 114 1.98 -4.61 2.56
N GLY A 115 2.07 -4.88 1.27
CA GLY A 115 2.93 -5.91 0.69
C GLY A 115 4.22 -5.31 0.15
N VAL A 116 5.31 -6.05 0.19
CA VAL A 116 6.59 -5.66 -0.40
C VAL A 116 7.19 -6.83 -1.17
N VAL A 117 7.64 -6.57 -2.39
CA VAL A 117 8.42 -7.49 -3.23
C VAL A 117 9.76 -6.84 -3.57
N ALA A 118 10.84 -7.56 -3.29
CA ALA A 118 12.21 -7.12 -3.57
C ALA A 118 12.85 -8.04 -4.61
N ALA A 119 13.29 -7.48 -5.75
CA ALA A 119 13.98 -8.22 -6.79
C ALA A 119 15.44 -8.43 -6.44
N PHE A 120 15.67 -9.41 -5.57
CA PHE A 120 16.98 -9.99 -5.41
C PHE A 120 17.41 -10.69 -6.70
N ARG A 121 18.72 -10.82 -6.91
CA ARG A 121 19.26 -11.57 -8.05
C ARG A 121 18.96 -13.07 -7.92
N GLU A 122 19.05 -13.60 -6.70
CA GLU A 122 18.85 -15.01 -6.39
C GLU A 122 17.53 -15.18 -5.65
N ILE A 123 16.41 -15.06 -6.38
CA ILE A 123 15.06 -15.11 -5.80
C ILE A 123 14.71 -16.47 -5.18
N GLU A 124 15.34 -17.55 -5.65
CA GLU A 124 15.08 -18.92 -5.17
C GLU A 124 15.49 -19.13 -3.71
N THR A 125 16.49 -18.37 -3.24
CA THR A 125 17.03 -18.50 -1.87
C THR A 125 16.71 -17.27 -1.02
N ALA A 126 16.32 -16.16 -1.62
CA ALA A 126 16.03 -14.92 -0.91
C ALA A 126 14.61 -14.91 -0.33
N GLN A 127 14.45 -14.28 0.84
CA GLN A 127 13.14 -13.81 1.28
C GLN A 127 12.79 -12.53 0.50
N TRP A 128 12.22 -12.71 -0.68
CA TRP A 128 11.88 -11.61 -1.60
C TRP A 128 10.51 -10.97 -1.30
N ARG A 129 9.68 -11.57 -0.43
CA ARG A 129 8.34 -11.09 -0.08
C ARG A 129 8.21 -10.83 1.42
N ALA A 130 7.53 -9.74 1.77
CA ALA A 130 7.07 -9.47 3.12
C ALA A 130 5.73 -8.74 3.10
N SER A 131 4.98 -8.82 4.17
CA SER A 131 3.75 -8.05 4.34
C SER A 131 3.47 -7.74 5.81
N THR A 132 2.67 -6.70 6.05
CA THR A 132 2.16 -6.35 7.37
C THR A 132 0.74 -5.82 7.27
N ALA A 133 -0.08 -6.09 8.29
CA ALA A 133 -1.35 -5.41 8.45
C ALA A 133 -1.13 -3.92 8.73
N VAL A 134 -2.00 -3.08 8.20
CA VAL A 134 -2.15 -1.69 8.61
C VAL A 134 -3.00 -1.69 9.88
N PRO A 135 -2.50 -1.17 11.02
CA PRO A 135 -3.29 -1.07 12.23
C PRO A 135 -4.53 -0.21 12.00
N VAL A 136 -5.68 -0.69 12.47
CA VAL A 136 -6.91 0.11 12.49
C VAL A 136 -6.80 1.05 13.70
N ASP A 137 -7.03 2.35 13.50
CA ASP A 137 -7.14 3.28 14.64
C ASP A 137 -8.50 3.06 15.32
N GLU A 138 -8.53 2.21 16.35
CA GLU A 138 -9.75 1.86 17.09
C GLU A 138 -10.38 3.04 17.85
N ARG A 139 -9.69 4.19 17.94
CA ARG A 139 -10.20 5.38 18.67
C ARG A 139 -11.37 6.09 17.98
N PHE A 140 -11.73 5.67 16.78
CA PHE A 140 -12.83 6.23 15.99
C PHE A 140 -13.82 5.17 15.50
N SER A 141 -13.82 3.98 16.11
CA SER A 141 -14.82 2.93 15.89
C SER A 141 -15.97 3.01 16.90
#